data_AF-A0A9W8AKC9-F1
#
_entry.id   AF-A0A9W8AKC9-F1
#
_cell.length_a   1.000
_cell.length_b   1.000
_cell.length_c   1.000
_cell.angle_alpha   90.00
_cell.angle_beta   90.00
_cell.angle_gamma   90.00
#
_symmetry.space_group_name_H-M   'P 1'
#
loop_
_entity.id
_entity.type
_entity.pdbx_description
1 polymer ?
#
loop_
_entity_poly.entity_id
_entity_poly.type
_entity_poly.pdbx_seq_one_letter_code
_entity_poly.pdbx_strand_id
1 'polypeptide(L)'
;MILNFLSIVKEKGFVPNGARVYYLNRSQPPLLTQMVRLYFDKTGDYEFLLEALPTLEREHYFWEDQRTVTIDGNDGKKYKLAHYQVDTDQPRPEAYKEDLHVAEGVKDKGTDAVKLLYSDLAAGAESGLDYTSRWTATDKLKDPEILKTLQTHLIIPVELNSILYQNERDLAVLLRTAIHYLEEKHQDGSDKTRKQVEKLTASFHRFYQAFENRAKAMKAVLWSDHQGMYKDWNMATHRHEKRYTLTDFWPLWSMPETMSDEVISNYYQRLISYVHSYQGGLPTTLQSTNLQWDFPNAWPPLQYMAARGLQQTHDTLIHRHPDQANSKKFKEYRETEITMAQKYIDNAFCAWYETGGDIPGLLARKAGINTNDTGNMFEKFDAMHMGRTGEGGEYDPQVGFGWTNGVAIWLMSLYGDSLTTPPCL
;
A
#
# COMPACT_ATOMS: atom_id res chain seq x y z
N MET A 1 6.05 7.64 16.83
CA MET A 1 6.11 6.49 15.89
C MET A 1 7.38 6.51 15.05
N ILE A 2 7.66 7.58 14.29
CA ILE A 2 8.84 7.67 13.40
C ILE A 2 10.16 7.38 14.13
N LEU A 3 10.39 7.97 15.31
CA LEU A 3 11.59 7.70 16.11
C LEU A 3 11.77 6.21 16.48
N ASN A 4 10.66 5.48 16.72
CA ASN A 4 10.72 4.05 17.02
C ASN A 4 11.19 3.27 15.78
N PHE A 5 10.63 3.57 14.61
CA PHE A 5 11.05 2.92 13.36
C PHE A 5 12.50 3.26 13.01
N LEU A 6 12.91 4.52 13.15
CA LEU A 6 14.31 4.92 12.94
C LEU A 6 15.25 4.16 13.89
N SER A 7 14.88 4.01 15.16
CA SER A 7 15.67 3.21 16.12
C SER A 7 15.77 1.75 15.69
N ILE A 8 14.66 1.15 15.24
CA ILE A 8 14.65 -0.26 14.82
C ILE A 8 15.50 -0.45 13.55
N VAL A 9 15.41 0.44 12.56
CA VAL A 9 16.25 0.37 11.35
C VAL A 9 17.73 0.57 11.68
N LYS A 10 18.06 1.48 12.61
CA LYS A 10 19.45 1.65 13.09
C LYS A 10 20.01 0.36 13.71
N GLU A 11 19.17 -0.46 14.34
CA GLU A 11 19.61 -1.72 14.95
C GLU A 11 19.56 -2.91 13.96
N LYS A 12 18.45 -3.06 13.23
CA LYS A 12 18.11 -4.26 12.44
C LYS A 12 18.28 -4.10 10.94
N GLY A 13 18.39 -2.87 10.45
CA GLY A 13 18.55 -2.55 9.02
C GLY A 13 17.24 -2.35 8.25
N PHE A 14 16.09 -2.69 8.81
CA PHE A 14 14.76 -2.54 8.20
C PHE A 14 13.68 -2.42 9.28
N VAL A 15 12.46 -2.01 8.90
CA VAL A 15 11.30 -2.05 9.78
C VAL A 15 10.68 -3.47 9.72
N PRO A 16 10.74 -4.28 10.79
CA PRO A 16 10.10 -5.59 10.81
C PRO A 16 8.57 -5.44 10.78
N ASN A 17 7.88 -6.47 10.31
CA ASN A 17 6.40 -6.52 10.25
C ASN A 17 5.72 -6.02 11.53
N GLY A 18 6.27 -6.39 12.69
CA GLY A 18 5.96 -5.77 13.97
C GLY A 18 7.14 -5.83 14.93
N ALA A 19 7.06 -5.12 16.06
CA ALA A 19 8.12 -5.10 17.07
C ALA A 19 8.12 -6.37 17.96
N ARG A 20 8.33 -7.53 17.34
CA ARG A 20 8.43 -8.86 17.98
C ARG A 20 9.58 -9.66 17.39
N VAL A 21 10.21 -10.52 18.20
CA VAL A 21 11.38 -11.30 17.80
C VAL A 21 11.11 -12.18 16.58
N TYR A 22 9.92 -12.79 16.50
CA TYR A 22 9.53 -13.66 15.38
C TYR A 22 9.24 -12.92 14.06
N TYR A 23 9.28 -11.59 14.05
CA TYR A 23 9.22 -10.76 12.84
C TYR A 23 10.59 -10.32 12.33
N LEU A 24 11.69 -10.67 13.00
CA LEU A 24 13.04 -10.26 12.58
C LEU A 24 13.53 -10.92 11.27
N ASN A 25 12.74 -11.80 10.66
CA ASN A 25 13.02 -12.36 9.35
C ASN A 25 12.25 -11.67 8.20
N ARG A 26 11.30 -10.77 8.50
CA ARG A 26 10.41 -10.18 7.48
C ARG A 26 9.97 -8.76 7.79
N SER A 27 9.80 -7.98 6.74
CA SER A 27 9.39 -6.58 6.78
C SER A 27 7.86 -6.43 6.64
N GLN A 28 7.42 -5.23 6.26
CA GLN A 28 6.10 -4.91 5.70
C GLN A 28 6.25 -3.86 4.59
N PRO A 29 5.21 -3.51 3.81
CA PRO A 29 5.31 -2.47 2.78
C PRO A 29 5.99 -1.19 3.31
N PRO A 30 7.11 -0.73 2.72
CA PRO A 30 8.01 0.20 3.39
C PRO A 30 7.56 1.66 3.28
N LEU A 31 6.91 2.17 4.33
CA LEU A 31 6.34 3.53 4.33
C LEU A 31 7.14 4.55 5.17
N LEU A 32 8.26 4.18 5.81
CA LEU A 32 8.98 5.06 6.74
C LEU A 32 9.48 6.35 6.08
N THR A 33 10.01 6.29 4.86
CA THR A 33 10.44 7.48 4.11
C THR A 33 9.29 8.47 3.93
N GLN A 34 8.10 7.98 3.57
CA GLN A 34 6.91 8.82 3.42
C GLN A 34 6.45 9.38 4.77
N MET A 35 6.55 8.61 5.85
CA MET A 35 6.24 9.12 7.20
C MET A 35 7.17 10.27 7.60
N VAL A 36 8.48 10.14 7.36
CA VAL A 36 9.45 11.22 7.58
C VAL A 36 9.13 12.41 6.69
N ARG A 37 8.79 12.16 5.43
CA ARG A 37 8.44 13.22 4.48
C ARG A 37 7.23 14.03 4.95
N LEU A 38 6.14 13.36 5.33
CA LEU A 38 4.92 14.00 5.85
C LEU A 38 5.20 14.83 7.11
N TYR A 39 6.02 14.30 8.03
CA TYR A 39 6.42 15.05 9.23
C TYR A 39 7.24 16.29 8.85
N PHE A 40 8.23 16.14 7.96
CA PHE A 40 9.10 17.24 7.56
C PHE A 40 8.32 18.34 6.82
N ASP A 41 7.47 17.99 5.85
CA ASP A 41 6.66 18.96 5.11
C ASP A 41 5.76 19.80 6.04
N LYS A 42 5.36 19.23 7.19
CA LYS A 42 4.54 19.93 8.18
C LYS A 42 5.35 20.80 9.15
N THR A 43 6.57 20.39 9.49
CA THR A 43 7.33 20.98 10.60
C THR A 43 8.52 21.83 10.16
N GLY A 44 9.09 21.56 8.98
CA GLY A 44 10.35 22.15 8.55
C GLY A 44 11.53 21.80 9.46
N ASP A 45 11.47 20.69 10.19
CA ASP A 45 12.51 20.28 11.15
C ASP A 45 13.74 19.71 10.42
N TYR A 46 14.63 20.60 9.99
CA TYR A 46 15.85 20.26 9.24
C TYR A 46 16.86 19.45 10.05
N GLU A 47 16.95 19.67 11.35
CA GLU A 47 17.87 18.92 12.21
C GLU A 47 17.42 17.46 12.33
N PHE A 48 16.11 17.24 12.53
CA PHE A 48 15.52 15.91 12.46
C PHE A 48 15.72 15.26 11.10
N LEU A 49 15.52 16.01 10.00
CA LEU A 49 15.71 15.49 8.65
C LEU A 49 17.15 14.98 8.44
N LEU A 50 18.15 15.77 8.82
CA LEU A 50 19.56 15.39 8.71
C LEU A 50 19.89 14.14 9.53
N GLU A 51 19.25 13.96 10.69
CA GLU A 51 19.42 12.75 11.52
C GLU A 51 18.74 11.51 10.89
N ALA A 52 17.56 11.70 10.29
CA ALA A 52 16.76 10.60 9.75
C ALA A 52 17.34 10.05 8.43
N LEU A 53 17.87 10.91 7.56
CA LEU A 53 18.30 10.56 6.19
C LEU A 53 19.18 9.29 6.10
N PRO A 54 20.29 9.14 6.87
CA PRO A 54 21.12 7.94 6.79
C PRO A 54 20.37 6.65 7.15
N THR A 55 19.36 6.75 8.01
CA THR A 55 18.55 5.60 8.43
C THR A 55 17.53 5.22 7.34
N LEU A 56 16.94 6.21 6.67
CA LEU A 56 16.06 5.97 5.52
C LEU A 56 16.80 5.30 4.36
N GLU A 57 18.02 5.76 4.06
CA GLU A 57 18.88 5.12 3.05
C GLU A 57 19.15 3.66 3.42
N ARG A 58 19.44 3.39 4.71
CA ARG A 58 19.71 2.04 5.19
C ARG A 58 18.53 1.09 5.01
N GLU A 59 17.31 1.53 5.31
CA GLU A 59 16.12 0.71 5.05
C GLU A 59 15.92 0.47 3.55
N HIS A 60 16.19 1.47 2.70
CA HIS A 60 16.11 1.27 1.26
C HIS A 60 17.10 0.20 0.77
N TYR A 61 18.33 0.21 1.28
CA TYR A 61 19.34 -0.80 0.93
C TYR A 61 18.92 -2.21 1.33
N PHE A 62 18.14 -2.40 2.40
CA PHE A 62 17.55 -3.71 2.69
C PHE A 62 16.68 -4.21 1.54
N TRP A 63 15.79 -3.37 0.98
CA TRP A 63 14.94 -3.78 -0.15
C TRP A 63 15.73 -4.00 -1.44
N GLU A 64 16.74 -3.17 -1.68
CA GLU A 64 17.64 -3.32 -2.83
C GLU A 64 18.47 -4.61 -2.75
N ASP A 65 19.00 -4.94 -1.57
CA ASP A 65 19.93 -6.05 -1.40
C ASP A 65 19.23 -7.39 -1.15
N GLN A 66 18.11 -7.37 -0.42
CA GLN A 66 17.45 -8.58 0.10
C GLN A 66 16.15 -8.94 -0.61
N ARG A 67 15.59 -8.01 -1.39
CA ARG A 67 14.25 -8.16 -1.99
C ARG A 67 14.21 -7.82 -3.48
N THR A 68 15.35 -7.64 -4.14
CA THR A 68 15.39 -7.26 -5.56
C THR A 68 15.98 -8.37 -6.42
N VAL A 69 15.30 -8.65 -7.53
CA VAL A 69 15.70 -9.65 -8.54
C VAL A 69 15.93 -8.98 -9.88
N THR A 70 16.68 -9.66 -10.76
CA THR A 70 16.90 -9.22 -12.15
C THR A 70 15.99 -9.98 -13.09
N ILE A 71 15.22 -9.27 -13.91
CA ILE A 71 14.19 -9.82 -14.82
C ILE A 71 14.32 -9.18 -16.20
N ASP A 72 14.00 -9.96 -17.23
CA ASP A 72 13.92 -9.47 -18.60
C ASP A 72 12.64 -8.64 -18.81
N GLY A 73 12.79 -7.45 -19.36
CA GLY A 73 11.69 -6.60 -19.80
C GLY A 73 11.18 -7.00 -21.19
N ASN A 74 10.05 -6.42 -21.58
CA ASN A 74 9.45 -6.61 -22.90
C ASN A 74 10.32 -6.11 -24.07
N ASP A 75 11.34 -5.30 -23.79
CA ASP A 75 12.32 -4.81 -24.76
C ASP A 75 13.60 -5.67 -24.84
N GLY A 76 13.62 -6.82 -24.13
CA GLY A 76 14.75 -7.74 -24.07
C GLY A 76 15.92 -7.28 -23.19
N LYS A 77 15.81 -6.14 -22.49
CA LYS A 77 16.81 -5.69 -21.53
C LYS A 77 16.53 -6.25 -20.14
N LYS A 78 17.58 -6.30 -19.31
CA LYS A 78 17.48 -6.72 -17.91
C LYS A 78 17.20 -5.52 -17.01
N TYR A 79 16.24 -5.69 -16.12
CA TYR A 79 15.80 -4.70 -15.15
C TYR A 79 15.84 -5.28 -13.74
N LYS A 80 15.96 -4.41 -12.74
CA LYS A 80 15.88 -4.77 -11.33
C LYS A 80 14.54 -4.30 -10.77
N LEU A 81 13.79 -5.22 -10.15
CA LEU A 81 12.54 -4.93 -9.46
C LEU A 81 12.45 -5.75 -8.18
N ALA A 82 11.69 -5.24 -7.21
CA ALA A 82 11.54 -5.87 -5.92
C ALA A 82 10.35 -6.85 -5.87
N HIS A 83 10.45 -7.85 -5.00
CA HIS A 83 9.40 -8.79 -4.65
C HIS A 83 9.44 -9.14 -3.16
N TYR A 84 8.33 -9.65 -2.64
CA TYR A 84 8.27 -10.15 -1.27
C TYR A 84 8.84 -11.57 -1.24
N GLN A 85 9.80 -11.81 -0.35
CA GLN A 85 10.43 -13.12 -0.17
C GLN A 85 11.01 -13.21 1.23
N VAL A 86 10.68 -14.27 1.96
CA VAL A 86 11.17 -14.49 3.32
C VAL A 86 11.85 -15.85 3.39
N ASP A 87 13.14 -15.85 3.74
CA ASP A 87 13.89 -17.10 3.90
C ASP A 87 13.54 -17.76 5.24
N THR A 88 12.66 -18.75 5.19
CA THR A 88 12.27 -19.60 6.32
C THR A 88 11.83 -20.96 5.82
N ASP A 89 12.21 -22.01 6.54
CA ASP A 89 11.73 -23.37 6.30
C ASP A 89 10.84 -23.90 7.44
N GLN A 90 10.38 -22.98 8.30
CA GLN A 90 9.55 -23.26 9.46
C GLN A 90 8.23 -22.47 9.39
N PRO A 91 7.14 -23.01 9.97
CA PRO A 91 5.90 -22.28 10.16
C PRO A 91 6.11 -21.01 10.99
N ARG A 92 5.28 -19.99 10.72
CA ARG A 92 5.29 -18.71 11.44
C ARG A 92 4.98 -18.94 12.92
N PRO A 93 5.80 -18.43 13.87
CA PRO A 93 5.55 -18.66 15.30
C PRO A 93 4.20 -18.14 15.80
N GLU A 94 3.68 -17.05 15.24
CA GLU A 94 2.39 -16.46 15.61
C GLU A 94 1.16 -17.17 15.03
N ALA A 95 1.36 -18.02 14.01
CA ALA A 95 0.32 -18.77 13.30
C ALA A 95 0.76 -20.24 13.11
N TYR A 96 1.47 -20.78 14.12
CA TYR A 96 2.19 -22.04 13.99
C TYR A 96 1.25 -23.21 13.69
N LYS A 97 0.08 -23.24 14.33
CA LYS A 97 -0.92 -24.30 14.16
C LYS A 97 -1.57 -24.21 12.77
N GLU A 98 -1.88 -23.00 12.34
CA GLU A 98 -2.52 -22.67 11.08
C GLU A 98 -1.60 -23.07 9.91
N ASP A 99 -0.33 -22.64 9.95
CA ASP A 99 0.67 -22.98 8.92
C ASP A 99 0.93 -24.49 8.84
N LEU A 100 1.02 -25.18 9.99
CA LEU A 100 1.13 -26.64 10.01
C LEU A 100 -0.07 -27.30 9.35
N HIS A 101 -1.29 -26.83 9.64
CA HIS A 101 -2.52 -27.36 9.05
C HIS A 101 -2.58 -27.14 7.54
N VAL A 102 -2.19 -25.95 7.05
CA VAL A 102 -2.09 -25.68 5.61
C VAL A 102 -1.07 -26.60 4.94
N ALA A 103 0.05 -26.90 5.60
CA ALA A 103 1.04 -27.85 5.08
C ALA A 103 0.58 -29.33 5.15
N GLU A 104 -0.53 -29.65 5.84
CA GLU A 104 -1.07 -31.01 5.86
C GLU A 104 -1.57 -31.44 4.47
N GLY A 105 -1.12 -32.62 4.03
CA GLY A 105 -1.51 -33.19 2.75
C GLY A 105 -0.71 -32.67 1.54
N VAL A 106 0.22 -31.72 1.73
CA VAL A 106 1.30 -31.49 0.76
C VAL A 106 2.12 -32.79 0.71
N LYS A 107 2.13 -33.43 -0.45
CA LYS A 107 2.78 -34.74 -0.63
C LYS A 107 4.26 -34.58 -0.25
N ASP A 108 4.65 -35.37 0.75
CA ASP A 108 5.99 -35.44 1.37
C ASP A 108 6.34 -34.29 2.33
N LYS A 109 5.92 -34.46 3.60
CA LYS A 109 6.34 -33.63 4.74
C LYS A 109 7.88 -33.60 4.83
N GLY A 110 8.46 -32.40 4.85
CA GLY A 110 9.92 -32.19 4.92
C GLY A 110 10.63 -32.06 3.56
N THR A 111 9.89 -32.01 2.45
CA THR A 111 10.44 -31.67 1.12
C THR A 111 10.62 -30.17 0.93
N ASP A 112 11.41 -29.80 -0.09
CA ASP A 112 11.57 -28.42 -0.54
C ASP A 112 10.24 -27.72 -0.83
N ALA A 113 9.19 -28.46 -1.22
CA ALA A 113 7.85 -27.92 -1.45
C ALA A 113 7.19 -27.38 -0.16
N VAL A 114 7.32 -28.10 0.96
CA VAL A 114 6.78 -27.64 2.25
C VAL A 114 7.56 -26.44 2.78
N LYS A 115 8.89 -26.46 2.62
CA LYS A 115 9.74 -25.32 3.00
C LYS A 115 9.38 -24.08 2.20
N LEU A 116 9.20 -24.22 0.88
CA LEU A 116 8.80 -23.14 0.01
C LEU A 116 7.41 -22.59 0.38
N LEU A 117 6.47 -23.47 0.73
CA LEU A 117 5.15 -23.06 1.22
C LEU A 117 5.25 -22.20 2.48
N TYR A 118 6.09 -22.57 3.47
CA TYR A 118 6.31 -21.72 4.65
C TYR A 118 6.96 -20.38 4.31
N SER A 119 7.91 -20.38 3.38
CA SER A 119 8.49 -19.15 2.84
C SER A 119 7.43 -18.25 2.18
N ASP A 120 6.52 -18.82 1.39
CA ASP A 120 5.43 -18.09 0.73
C ASP A 120 4.35 -17.58 1.69
N LEU A 121 4.04 -18.35 2.74
CA LEU A 121 3.16 -17.92 3.83
C LEU A 121 3.77 -16.71 4.56
N ALA A 122 5.06 -16.77 4.89
CA ALA A 122 5.76 -15.66 5.52
C ALA A 122 5.91 -14.44 4.59
N ALA A 123 6.15 -14.65 3.30
CA ALA A 123 6.20 -13.59 2.29
C ALA A 123 4.81 -12.95 2.06
N GLY A 124 3.73 -13.74 2.12
CA GLY A 124 2.36 -13.22 2.10
C GLY A 124 2.11 -12.26 3.27
N ALA A 125 2.61 -12.60 4.46
CA ALA A 125 2.56 -11.71 5.63
C ALA A 125 3.48 -10.48 5.48
N GLU A 126 4.66 -10.62 4.86
CA GLU A 126 5.53 -9.48 4.53
C GLU A 126 4.87 -8.51 3.55
N SER A 127 4.00 -8.99 2.66
CA SER A 127 3.25 -8.14 1.73
C SER A 127 2.18 -7.27 2.40
N GLY A 128 1.81 -7.59 3.64
CA GLY A 128 0.66 -7.01 4.32
C GLY A 128 -0.70 -7.46 3.77
N LEU A 129 -0.73 -8.42 2.84
CA LEU A 129 -1.94 -9.02 2.28
C LEU A 129 -2.00 -10.53 2.58
N ASP A 130 -1.89 -10.92 3.84
CA ASP A 130 -2.01 -12.30 4.35
C ASP A 130 -3.48 -12.64 4.69
N TYR A 131 -4.24 -13.38 3.88
CA TYR A 131 -3.91 -13.86 2.54
C TYR A 131 -4.93 -13.39 1.50
N THR A 132 -4.54 -13.50 0.23
CA THR A 132 -5.31 -13.12 -0.95
C THR A 132 -5.00 -14.05 -2.13
N SER A 133 -5.99 -14.24 -2.99
CA SER A 133 -5.89 -14.93 -4.27
C SER A 133 -4.85 -14.31 -5.21
N ARG A 134 -4.49 -13.03 -5.02
CA ARG A 134 -3.40 -12.35 -5.74
C ARG A 134 -2.09 -13.15 -5.71
N TRP A 135 -1.79 -13.82 -4.60
CA TRP A 135 -0.55 -14.58 -4.40
C TRP A 135 -0.65 -16.04 -4.82
N THR A 136 -1.80 -16.48 -5.33
CA THR A 136 -2.11 -17.90 -5.52
C THR A 136 -2.06 -18.30 -6.99
N ALA A 137 -1.67 -19.54 -7.26
CA ALA A 137 -1.67 -20.10 -8.61
C ALA A 137 -3.08 -20.32 -9.19
N THR A 138 -4.11 -20.33 -8.36
CA THR A 138 -5.51 -20.50 -8.80
C THR A 138 -6.49 -19.76 -7.90
N ASP A 139 -7.57 -19.26 -8.48
CA ASP A 139 -8.72 -18.67 -7.80
C ASP A 139 -9.92 -19.62 -7.69
N LYS A 140 -9.74 -20.89 -8.08
CA LYS A 140 -10.81 -21.91 -8.09
C LYS A 140 -10.99 -22.61 -6.74
N LEU A 141 -10.00 -22.48 -5.86
CA LEU A 141 -10.03 -23.06 -4.52
C LEU A 141 -10.50 -22.01 -3.50
N LYS A 142 -10.82 -22.49 -2.31
CA LYS A 142 -11.20 -21.65 -1.16
C LYS A 142 -10.23 -21.91 -0.01
N ASP A 143 -10.23 -21.03 0.96
CA ASP A 143 -9.57 -21.24 2.25
C ASP A 143 -10.02 -22.56 2.91
N PRO A 144 -9.12 -23.38 3.47
CA PRO A 144 -7.65 -23.23 3.52
C PRO A 144 -6.91 -23.83 2.32
N GLU A 145 -7.56 -24.62 1.46
CA GLU A 145 -6.89 -25.35 0.37
C GLU A 145 -6.20 -24.44 -0.66
N ILE A 146 -6.73 -23.25 -0.90
CA ILE A 146 -6.13 -22.27 -1.79
C ILE A 146 -4.73 -21.83 -1.31
N LEU A 147 -4.47 -21.80 0.00
CA LEU A 147 -3.20 -21.37 0.59
C LEU A 147 -2.04 -22.29 0.21
N LYS A 148 -2.32 -23.57 -0.09
CA LYS A 148 -1.32 -24.54 -0.58
C LYS A 148 -0.78 -24.17 -1.97
N THR A 149 -1.39 -23.20 -2.63
CA THR A 149 -1.03 -22.74 -3.98
C THR A 149 -0.39 -21.35 -3.99
N LEU A 150 -0.03 -20.82 -2.81
CA LEU A 150 0.74 -19.58 -2.71
C LEU A 150 2.05 -19.70 -3.49
N GLN A 151 2.40 -18.61 -4.14
CA GLN A 151 3.60 -18.43 -4.95
C GLN A 151 4.07 -16.97 -4.87
N THR A 152 3.92 -16.35 -3.69
CA THR A 152 4.25 -14.94 -3.42
C THR A 152 5.66 -14.60 -3.91
N HIS A 153 6.64 -15.49 -3.67
CA HIS A 153 8.03 -15.33 -4.10
C HIS A 153 8.19 -15.23 -5.62
N LEU A 154 7.24 -15.71 -6.43
CA LEU A 154 7.30 -15.64 -7.89
C LEU A 154 6.67 -14.37 -8.47
N ILE A 155 6.01 -13.56 -7.66
CA ILE A 155 5.27 -12.40 -8.12
C ILE A 155 6.08 -11.12 -7.90
N ILE A 156 6.32 -10.36 -8.96
CA ILE A 156 6.81 -8.98 -8.87
C ILE A 156 5.62 -8.05 -8.69
N PRO A 157 5.40 -7.48 -7.49
CA PRO A 157 4.19 -6.73 -7.21
C PRO A 157 4.31 -5.29 -7.74
N VAL A 158 3.25 -4.82 -8.40
CA VAL A 158 3.11 -3.41 -8.83
C VAL A 158 3.17 -2.49 -7.62
N GLU A 159 2.44 -2.83 -6.56
CA GLU A 159 2.36 -2.05 -5.33
C GLU A 159 3.74 -1.82 -4.70
N LEU A 160 4.51 -2.88 -4.43
CA LEU A 160 5.82 -2.75 -3.77
C LEU A 160 6.77 -1.86 -4.58
N ASN A 161 6.78 -2.03 -5.90
CA ASN A 161 7.64 -1.24 -6.77
C ASN A 161 7.15 0.21 -6.91
N SER A 162 5.85 0.46 -6.82
CA SER A 162 5.30 1.81 -6.67
C SER A 162 5.72 2.48 -5.35
N ILE A 163 5.70 1.75 -4.22
CA ILE A 163 6.16 2.28 -2.93
C ILE A 163 7.65 2.60 -2.99
N LEU A 164 8.47 1.69 -3.51
CA LEU A 164 9.91 1.91 -3.61
C LEU A 164 10.24 3.06 -4.57
N TYR A 165 9.50 3.22 -5.67
CA TYR A 165 9.63 4.37 -6.55
C TYR A 165 9.39 5.68 -5.79
N GLN A 166 8.28 5.74 -5.05
CA GLN A 166 7.93 6.92 -4.28
C GLN A 166 8.97 7.20 -3.18
N ASN A 167 9.48 6.16 -2.50
CA ASN A 167 10.53 6.30 -1.50
C ASN A 167 11.84 6.83 -2.10
N GLU A 168 12.26 6.33 -3.26
CA GLU A 168 13.47 6.81 -3.96
C GLU A 168 13.31 8.28 -4.38
N ARG A 169 12.14 8.64 -4.91
CA ARG A 169 11.80 10.01 -5.27
C ARG A 169 11.79 10.93 -4.04
N ASP A 170 11.16 10.52 -2.95
CA ASP A 170 11.10 11.30 -1.71
C ASP A 170 12.48 11.45 -1.08
N LEU A 171 13.30 10.40 -1.08
CA LEU A 171 14.70 10.49 -0.66
C LEU A 171 15.46 11.50 -1.49
N ALA A 172 15.32 11.49 -2.82
CA ALA A 172 15.97 12.49 -3.68
C ALA A 172 15.52 13.93 -3.33
N VAL A 173 14.23 14.15 -3.10
CA VAL A 173 13.73 15.49 -2.73
C VAL A 173 14.21 15.92 -1.34
N LEU A 174 14.16 15.02 -0.36
CA LEU A 174 14.61 15.27 1.00
C LEU A 174 16.13 15.55 1.07
N LEU A 175 16.93 14.77 0.33
CA LEU A 175 18.37 14.98 0.20
C LEU A 175 18.69 16.34 -0.42
N ARG A 176 18.01 16.70 -1.52
CA ARG A 176 18.17 18.02 -2.14
C ARG A 176 17.79 19.16 -1.18
N THR A 177 16.73 18.98 -0.42
CA THR A 177 16.27 19.94 0.58
C THR A 177 17.30 20.13 1.69
N ALA A 178 17.89 19.04 2.18
CA ALA A 178 18.95 19.08 3.18
C ALA A 178 20.25 19.73 2.65
N ILE A 179 20.60 19.48 1.38
CA ILE A 179 21.75 20.12 0.72
C ILE A 179 21.58 21.63 0.70
N HIS A 180 20.46 22.13 0.17
CA HIS A 180 20.19 23.57 0.11
C HIS A 180 20.22 24.21 1.50
N TYR A 181 19.61 23.56 2.50
CA TYR A 181 19.63 24.05 3.88
C TYR A 181 21.06 24.22 4.43
N LEU A 182 21.92 23.23 4.21
CA LEU A 182 23.31 23.29 4.68
C LEU A 182 24.12 24.36 3.93
N GLU A 183 23.90 24.52 2.63
CA GLU A 183 24.56 25.55 1.82
C GLU A 183 24.15 26.97 2.24
N GLU A 184 22.86 27.18 2.56
CA GLU A 184 22.35 28.47 3.03
C GLU A 184 22.83 28.80 4.46
N LYS A 185 22.78 27.83 5.38
CA LYS A 185 23.13 28.03 6.79
C LYS A 185 24.62 28.21 7.02
N HIS A 186 25.47 27.61 6.18
CA HIS A 186 26.93 27.59 6.35
C HIS A 186 27.65 28.26 5.19
N GLN A 187 27.44 29.56 5.03
CA GLN A 187 28.23 30.41 4.12
C GLN A 187 29.72 30.51 4.50
N ASP A 188 30.12 30.03 5.69
CA ASP A 188 31.52 30.04 6.14
C ASP A 188 32.43 29.05 5.40
N GLY A 189 31.84 28.08 4.67
CA GLY A 189 32.58 27.10 3.87
C GLY A 189 33.43 26.13 4.69
N SER A 190 33.08 25.83 5.94
CA SER A 190 33.86 24.89 6.76
C SER A 190 34.05 23.53 6.07
N ASP A 191 35.25 22.94 6.20
CA ASP A 191 35.57 21.65 5.61
C ASP A 191 34.62 20.52 6.06
N LYS A 192 34.01 20.65 7.25
CA LYS A 192 33.03 19.69 7.77
C LYS A 192 31.71 19.79 7.00
N THR A 193 31.18 21.00 6.81
CA THR A 193 29.95 21.24 6.03
C THR A 193 30.15 20.80 4.60
N ARG A 194 31.28 21.16 3.97
CA ARG A 194 31.59 20.77 2.59
C ARG A 194 31.56 19.25 2.39
N LYS A 195 32.22 18.50 3.28
CA LYS A 195 32.19 17.02 3.24
C LYS A 195 30.80 16.43 3.44
N GLN A 196 29.99 17.05 4.31
CA GLN A 196 28.61 16.61 4.53
C GLN A 196 27.74 16.85 3.30
N VAL A 197 27.84 18.02 2.67
CA VAL A 197 27.16 18.35 1.41
C VAL A 197 27.61 17.40 0.29
N GLU A 198 28.92 17.18 0.12
CA GLU A 198 29.45 16.22 -0.87
C GLU A 198 28.85 14.82 -0.71
N LYS A 199 28.74 14.33 0.54
CA LYS A 199 28.11 13.04 0.84
C LYS A 199 26.63 13.01 0.47
N LEU A 200 25.86 14.02 0.89
CA LEU A 200 24.43 14.11 0.60
C LEU A 200 24.17 14.25 -0.91
N THR A 201 25.02 14.97 -1.63
CA THR A 201 24.95 15.12 -3.10
C THR A 201 25.17 13.79 -3.81
N ALA A 202 26.12 12.97 -3.34
CA ALA A 202 26.31 11.62 -3.87
C ALA A 202 25.06 10.75 -3.64
N SER A 203 24.48 10.77 -2.43
CA SER A 203 23.21 10.08 -2.15
C SER A 203 22.07 10.62 -3.03
N PHE A 204 21.96 11.95 -3.21
CA PHE A 204 20.94 12.56 -4.06
C PHE A 204 21.00 12.01 -5.48
N HIS A 205 22.19 12.00 -6.10
CA HIS A 205 22.34 11.49 -7.46
C HIS A 205 22.01 10.01 -7.56
N ARG A 206 22.37 9.20 -6.54
CA ARG A 206 22.00 7.79 -6.47
C ARG A 206 20.48 7.63 -6.49
N PHE A 207 19.77 8.29 -5.58
CA PHE A 207 18.31 8.14 -5.48
C PHE A 207 17.56 8.74 -6.66
N TYR A 208 18.09 9.83 -7.24
CA TYR A 208 17.56 10.40 -8.47
C TYR A 208 17.63 9.40 -9.63
N GLN A 209 18.77 8.72 -9.79
CA GLN A 209 18.89 7.66 -10.79
C GLN A 209 18.04 6.44 -10.45
N ALA A 210 17.90 6.09 -9.17
CA ALA A 210 17.13 4.93 -8.72
C ALA A 210 15.66 5.04 -9.13
N PHE A 211 14.97 6.14 -8.79
CA PHE A 211 13.55 6.28 -9.14
C PHE A 211 13.32 6.34 -10.66
N GLU A 212 14.20 7.03 -11.40
CA GLU A 212 14.17 7.07 -12.87
C GLU A 212 14.32 5.67 -13.49
N ASN A 213 15.24 4.87 -12.96
CA ASN A 213 15.46 3.51 -13.42
C ASN A 213 14.30 2.59 -13.04
N ARG A 214 13.70 2.78 -11.86
CA ARG A 214 12.53 2.00 -11.43
C ARG A 214 11.30 2.29 -12.27
N ALA A 215 11.02 3.54 -12.62
CA ALA A 215 9.95 3.87 -13.56
C ALA A 215 10.13 3.16 -14.91
N LYS A 216 11.35 3.17 -15.46
CA LYS A 216 11.68 2.45 -16.70
C LYS A 216 11.49 0.94 -16.55
N ALA A 217 11.96 0.37 -15.44
CA ALA A 217 11.81 -1.05 -15.14
C ALA A 217 10.33 -1.47 -15.00
N MET A 218 9.53 -0.71 -14.25
CA MET A 218 8.10 -0.95 -14.11
C MET A 218 7.40 -0.85 -15.46
N LYS A 219 7.75 0.13 -16.31
CA LYS A 219 7.18 0.25 -17.66
C LYS A 219 7.57 -0.92 -18.57
N ALA A 220 8.79 -1.45 -18.44
CA ALA A 220 9.25 -2.56 -19.28
C ALA A 220 8.73 -3.93 -18.83
N VAL A 221 8.48 -4.13 -17.54
CA VAL A 221 8.14 -5.45 -16.96
C VAL A 221 6.69 -5.56 -16.50
N LEU A 222 6.13 -4.50 -15.89
CA LEU A 222 4.83 -4.54 -15.22
C LEU A 222 3.71 -3.93 -16.05
N TRP A 223 4.01 -3.19 -17.12
CA TRP A 223 3.00 -2.63 -18.00
C TRP A 223 2.47 -3.69 -18.98
N SER A 224 1.17 -3.97 -18.88
CA SER A 224 0.48 -4.89 -19.79
C SER A 224 -0.23 -4.11 -20.89
N ASP A 225 0.29 -4.15 -22.13
CA ASP A 225 -0.37 -3.54 -23.29
C ASP A 225 -1.76 -4.17 -23.54
N HIS A 226 -1.90 -5.47 -23.30
CA HIS A 226 -3.17 -6.18 -23.46
C HIS A 226 -4.26 -5.68 -22.50
N GLN A 227 -3.88 -5.29 -21.28
CA GLN A 227 -4.83 -4.80 -20.26
C GLN A 227 -4.89 -3.26 -20.19
N GLY A 228 -3.93 -2.57 -20.82
CA GLY A 228 -3.80 -1.12 -20.76
C GLY A 228 -3.54 -0.61 -19.34
N MET A 229 -2.87 -1.41 -18.50
CA MET A 229 -2.56 -1.06 -17.11
C MET A 229 -1.35 -1.82 -16.58
N TYR A 230 -0.83 -1.35 -15.45
CA TYR A 230 0.23 -2.01 -14.71
C TYR A 230 -0.37 -3.21 -13.98
N LYS A 231 0.31 -4.35 -14.06
CA LYS A 231 -0.10 -5.63 -13.51
C LYS A 231 1.09 -6.33 -12.90
N ASP A 232 0.85 -7.08 -11.83
CA ASP A 232 1.88 -7.91 -11.23
C ASP A 232 2.44 -8.87 -12.29
N TRP A 233 3.73 -9.16 -12.21
CA TRP A 233 4.42 -10.06 -13.15
C TRP A 233 4.80 -11.37 -12.48
N ASN A 234 4.36 -12.49 -13.05
CA ASN A 234 4.72 -13.81 -12.56
C ASN A 234 6.01 -14.29 -13.25
N MET A 235 7.08 -14.43 -12.46
CA MET A 235 8.41 -14.81 -12.94
C MET A 235 8.48 -16.20 -13.54
N ALA A 236 7.70 -17.16 -13.03
CA ALA A 236 7.74 -18.53 -13.54
C ALA A 236 7.01 -18.68 -14.87
N THR A 237 5.89 -17.99 -15.05
CA THR A 237 5.09 -18.09 -16.29
C THR A 237 5.48 -17.06 -17.35
N HIS A 238 6.28 -16.06 -16.99
CA HIS A 238 6.61 -14.90 -17.81
C HIS A 238 5.35 -14.21 -18.36
N ARG A 239 4.36 -13.98 -17.49
CA ARG A 239 3.08 -13.36 -17.84
C ARG A 239 2.62 -12.39 -16.77
N HIS A 240 1.94 -11.34 -17.22
CA HIS A 240 1.17 -10.47 -16.34
C HIS A 240 -0.01 -11.22 -15.71
N GLU A 241 -0.26 -10.94 -14.44
CA GLU A 241 -1.47 -11.40 -13.74
C GLU A 241 -2.73 -10.81 -14.39
N LYS A 242 -3.75 -11.64 -14.55
CA LYS A 242 -5.01 -11.23 -15.21
C LYS A 242 -6.08 -10.77 -14.24
N ARG A 243 -6.02 -11.23 -13.00
CA ARG A 243 -7.01 -10.95 -11.95
C ARG A 243 -6.94 -9.49 -11.54
N TYR A 244 -8.09 -8.88 -11.28
CA TYR A 244 -8.16 -7.54 -10.71
C TYR A 244 -7.62 -7.57 -9.28
N THR A 245 -6.77 -6.60 -8.95
CA THR A 245 -6.43 -6.28 -7.57
C THR A 245 -6.46 -4.77 -7.42
N LEU A 246 -6.95 -4.26 -6.29
CA LEU A 246 -6.96 -2.81 -6.08
C LEU A 246 -5.55 -2.22 -6.11
N THR A 247 -4.53 -3.03 -5.76
CA THR A 247 -3.11 -2.70 -5.86
C THR A 247 -2.60 -2.35 -7.27
N ASP A 248 -3.33 -2.72 -8.32
CA ASP A 248 -3.01 -2.33 -9.71
C ASP A 248 -3.02 -0.81 -9.92
N PHE A 249 -3.68 -0.06 -9.04
CA PHE A 249 -3.87 1.39 -9.14
C PHE A 249 -2.77 2.21 -8.46
N TRP A 250 -1.81 1.57 -7.78
CA TRP A 250 -0.75 2.25 -7.03
C TRP A 250 0.14 3.15 -7.90
N PRO A 251 0.36 2.85 -9.20
CA PRO A 251 1.07 3.75 -10.08
C PRO A 251 0.43 5.14 -10.22
N LEU A 252 -0.90 5.28 -10.07
CA LEU A 252 -1.56 6.59 -10.04
C LEU A 252 -1.12 7.44 -8.85
N TRP A 253 -0.83 6.77 -7.73
CA TRP A 253 -0.32 7.41 -6.53
C TRP A 253 1.16 7.74 -6.64
N SER A 254 1.98 6.79 -7.10
CA SER A 254 3.44 6.95 -7.04
C SER A 254 4.02 7.73 -8.22
N MET A 255 3.52 7.50 -9.44
CA MET A 255 4.19 7.97 -10.67
C MET A 255 3.23 8.47 -11.77
N PRO A 256 2.16 9.23 -11.46
CA PRO A 256 1.23 9.72 -12.49
C PRO A 256 1.91 10.59 -13.56
N GLU A 257 2.98 11.30 -13.21
CA GLU A 257 3.76 12.12 -14.12
C GLU A 257 4.40 11.34 -15.27
N THR A 258 4.60 10.03 -15.10
CA THR A 258 5.21 9.15 -16.11
C THR A 258 4.20 8.62 -17.12
N MET A 259 2.90 8.77 -16.85
CA MET A 259 1.82 8.23 -17.67
C MET A 259 1.25 9.29 -18.61
N SER A 260 0.82 8.84 -19.80
CA SER A 260 0.06 9.69 -20.72
C SER A 260 -1.35 9.94 -20.17
N ASP A 261 -1.98 11.03 -20.62
CA ASP A 261 -3.35 11.36 -20.20
C ASP A 261 -4.37 10.31 -20.64
N GLU A 262 -4.11 9.60 -21.75
CA GLU A 262 -4.93 8.47 -22.20
C GLU A 262 -4.87 7.31 -21.21
N VAL A 263 -3.65 6.92 -20.79
CA VAL A 263 -3.47 5.87 -19.78
C VAL A 263 -4.18 6.26 -18.49
N ILE A 264 -3.95 7.47 -17.99
CA ILE A 264 -4.64 7.99 -16.81
C ILE A 264 -6.17 7.92 -16.98
N SER A 265 -6.67 8.33 -18.13
CA SER A 265 -8.12 8.31 -18.41
C SER A 265 -8.69 6.89 -18.33
N ASN A 266 -7.97 5.89 -18.85
CA ASN A 266 -8.38 4.48 -18.77
C ASN A 266 -8.44 3.97 -17.33
N TYR A 267 -7.49 4.39 -16.48
CA TYR A 267 -7.53 4.07 -15.05
C TYR A 267 -8.73 4.69 -14.34
N TYR A 268 -9.00 5.97 -14.58
CA TYR A 268 -10.17 6.65 -14.00
C TYR A 268 -11.47 5.96 -14.41
N GLN A 269 -11.65 5.63 -15.68
CA GLN A 269 -12.87 4.98 -16.15
C GLN A 269 -13.11 3.61 -15.47
N ARG A 270 -12.03 2.85 -15.20
CA ARG A 270 -12.12 1.61 -14.42
C ARG A 270 -12.50 1.90 -12.96
N LEU A 271 -11.83 2.85 -12.30
CA LEU A 271 -12.14 3.22 -10.91
C LEU A 271 -13.57 3.75 -10.76
N ILE A 272 -14.03 4.62 -11.65
CA ILE A 272 -15.41 5.13 -11.68
C ILE A 272 -16.40 3.97 -11.71
N SER A 273 -16.19 3.00 -12.59
CA SER A 273 -17.03 1.80 -12.68
C SER A 273 -17.07 1.00 -11.37
N TYR A 274 -15.91 0.80 -10.74
CA TYR A 274 -15.83 0.08 -9.46
C TYR A 274 -16.44 0.88 -8.31
N VAL A 275 -16.17 2.18 -8.21
CA VAL A 275 -16.76 3.08 -7.23
C VAL A 275 -18.28 3.05 -7.36
N HIS A 276 -18.86 3.01 -8.56
CA HIS A 276 -20.31 2.86 -8.72
C HIS A 276 -20.84 1.47 -8.34
N SER A 277 -20.07 0.42 -8.62
CA SER A 277 -20.50 -0.98 -8.41
C SER A 277 -20.50 -1.41 -6.93
N TYR A 278 -19.62 -0.85 -6.11
CA TYR A 278 -19.42 -1.28 -4.72
C TYR A 278 -19.84 -0.19 -3.73
N GLN A 279 -20.84 -0.46 -2.90
CA GLN A 279 -21.42 0.54 -1.99
C GLN A 279 -20.63 0.73 -0.69
N GLY A 280 -19.97 -0.33 -0.20
CA GLY A 280 -19.16 -0.31 1.01
C GLY A 280 -17.68 -0.01 0.79
N GLY A 281 -17.30 0.43 -0.41
CA GLY A 281 -15.90 0.71 -0.77
C GLY A 281 -15.35 -0.28 -1.79
N LEU A 282 -14.14 -0.02 -2.27
CA LEU A 282 -13.52 -0.83 -3.33
C LEU A 282 -13.00 -2.15 -2.74
N PRO A 283 -13.39 -3.31 -3.30
CA PRO A 283 -12.91 -4.59 -2.82
C PRO A 283 -11.44 -4.81 -3.18
N THR A 284 -10.75 -5.62 -2.38
CA THR A 284 -9.31 -5.91 -2.61
C THR A 284 -9.09 -6.66 -3.92
N THR A 285 -9.92 -7.67 -4.19
CA THR A 285 -9.98 -8.45 -5.44
C THR A 285 -11.44 -8.64 -5.85
N LEU A 286 -11.69 -9.38 -6.93
CA LEU A 286 -13.05 -9.77 -7.33
C LEU A 286 -13.35 -11.26 -7.07
N GLN A 287 -12.39 -11.98 -6.49
CA GLN A 287 -12.47 -13.41 -6.26
C GLN A 287 -12.97 -13.63 -4.84
N SER A 288 -14.12 -14.30 -4.70
CA SER A 288 -14.53 -14.80 -3.39
C SER A 288 -13.71 -16.06 -3.11
N THR A 289 -12.84 -16.05 -2.12
CA THR A 289 -12.00 -17.21 -1.74
C THR A 289 -12.13 -17.58 -0.26
N ASN A 290 -12.83 -16.77 0.52
CA ASN A 290 -12.88 -16.76 1.99
C ASN A 290 -11.57 -16.31 2.66
N LEU A 291 -10.55 -15.93 1.88
CA LEU A 291 -9.39 -15.22 2.40
C LEU A 291 -9.74 -13.76 2.73
N GLN A 292 -9.08 -13.18 3.71
CA GLN A 292 -9.46 -11.84 4.20
C GLN A 292 -9.10 -10.69 3.27
N TRP A 293 -8.07 -10.81 2.43
CA TRP A 293 -7.68 -9.81 1.44
C TRP A 293 -8.26 -10.13 0.05
N ASP A 294 -9.46 -10.70 0.02
CA ASP A 294 -10.21 -11.03 -1.19
C ASP A 294 -11.66 -10.51 -1.09
N PHE A 295 -12.42 -10.63 -2.18
CA PHE A 295 -13.83 -10.25 -2.20
C PHE A 295 -14.63 -11.04 -1.13
N PRO A 296 -15.53 -10.40 -0.36
CA PRO A 296 -16.05 -9.04 -0.54
C PRO A 296 -15.32 -7.95 0.26
N ASN A 297 -14.14 -8.18 0.81
CA ASN A 297 -13.55 -7.25 1.78
C ASN A 297 -12.92 -6.01 1.12
N ALA A 298 -13.28 -4.85 1.66
CA ALA A 298 -12.68 -3.54 1.42
C ALA A 298 -11.84 -3.12 2.62
N TRP A 299 -10.56 -2.83 2.38
CA TRP A 299 -9.61 -2.48 3.44
C TRP A 299 -9.25 -1.00 3.42
N PRO A 300 -9.30 -0.29 4.56
CA PRO A 300 -8.94 1.11 4.70
C PRO A 300 -7.64 1.55 4.03
N PRO A 301 -6.48 0.87 4.19
CA PRO A 301 -5.25 1.28 3.52
C PRO A 301 -5.39 1.28 1.99
N LEU A 302 -6.13 0.33 1.42
CA LEU A 302 -6.34 0.29 -0.04
C LEU A 302 -7.29 1.40 -0.51
N GLN A 303 -8.28 1.77 0.32
CA GLN A 303 -9.16 2.91 0.04
C GLN A 303 -8.37 4.21 0.05
N TYR A 304 -7.51 4.40 1.06
CA TYR A 304 -6.61 5.55 1.13
C TYR A 304 -5.74 5.67 -0.12
N MET A 305 -5.08 4.58 -0.53
CA MET A 305 -4.17 4.61 -1.66
C MET A 305 -4.90 4.93 -2.98
N ALA A 306 -6.09 4.37 -3.20
CA ALA A 306 -6.87 4.71 -4.39
C ALA A 306 -7.37 6.17 -4.35
N ALA A 307 -7.86 6.67 -3.21
CA ALA A 307 -8.30 8.06 -3.08
C ALA A 307 -7.13 9.05 -3.24
N ARG A 308 -5.96 8.76 -2.65
CA ARG A 308 -4.76 9.58 -2.78
C ARG A 308 -4.20 9.53 -4.19
N GLY A 309 -4.24 8.37 -4.84
CA GLY A 309 -3.83 8.21 -6.24
C GLY A 309 -4.68 9.02 -7.21
N LEU A 310 -6.00 9.03 -7.00
CA LEU A 310 -6.91 9.90 -7.75
C LEU A 310 -6.55 11.38 -7.52
N GLN A 311 -6.42 11.82 -6.27
CA GLN A 311 -6.07 13.21 -5.97
C GLN A 311 -4.75 13.64 -6.65
N GLN A 312 -3.68 12.85 -6.47
CA GLN A 312 -2.37 13.20 -7.00
C GLN A 312 -2.33 13.17 -8.53
N THR A 313 -3.08 12.27 -9.15
CA THR A 313 -3.22 12.23 -10.60
C THR A 313 -4.04 13.41 -11.12
N HIS A 314 -5.12 13.79 -10.43
CA HIS A 314 -5.93 14.94 -10.79
C HIS A 314 -5.13 16.25 -10.72
N ASP A 315 -4.34 16.44 -9.66
CA ASP A 315 -3.43 17.59 -9.53
C ASP A 315 -2.41 17.62 -10.69
N THR A 316 -1.87 16.45 -11.05
CA THR A 316 -0.95 16.30 -12.20
C THR A 316 -1.62 16.71 -13.51
N LEU A 317 -2.87 16.30 -13.74
CA LEU A 317 -3.63 16.65 -14.94
C LEU A 317 -3.97 18.15 -15.00
N ILE A 318 -4.35 18.77 -13.89
CA ILE A 318 -4.57 20.23 -13.81
C ILE A 318 -3.28 20.97 -14.13
N HIS A 319 -2.14 20.52 -13.61
CA HIS A 319 -0.85 21.15 -13.89
C HIS A 319 -0.46 21.05 -15.38
N ARG A 320 -0.73 19.90 -16.03
CA ARG A 320 -0.50 19.71 -17.47
C ARG A 320 -1.43 20.54 -18.34
N HIS A 321 -2.70 20.68 -17.91
CA HIS A 321 -3.77 21.29 -18.70
C HIS A 321 -4.57 22.32 -17.87
N PRO A 322 -3.95 23.45 -17.48
CA PRO A 322 -4.61 24.45 -16.62
C PRO A 322 -5.90 25.00 -17.24
N ASP A 323 -5.96 25.15 -18.57
CA ASP A 323 -7.15 25.62 -19.29
C ASP A 323 -8.33 24.64 -19.23
N GLN A 324 -8.07 23.36 -18.91
CA GLN A 324 -9.08 22.30 -18.80
C GLN A 324 -9.49 22.02 -17.35
N ALA A 325 -8.98 22.78 -16.37
CA ALA A 325 -9.28 22.58 -14.95
C ALA A 325 -10.79 22.50 -14.65
N ASN A 326 -11.61 23.26 -15.40
CA ASN A 326 -13.06 23.31 -15.25
C ASN A 326 -13.83 22.45 -16.26
N SER A 327 -13.13 21.61 -17.03
CA SER A 327 -13.74 20.71 -18.00
C SER A 327 -14.67 19.70 -17.34
N LYS A 328 -15.65 19.19 -18.09
CA LYS A 328 -16.56 18.14 -17.63
C LYS A 328 -15.80 16.90 -17.12
N LYS A 329 -14.70 16.56 -17.81
CA LYS A 329 -13.86 15.41 -17.50
C LYS A 329 -13.20 15.52 -16.12
N PHE A 330 -12.56 16.66 -15.80
CA PHE A 330 -11.89 16.83 -14.52
C PHE A 330 -12.88 17.02 -13.36
N LYS A 331 -14.06 17.58 -13.65
CA LYS A 331 -15.18 17.59 -12.69
C LYS A 331 -15.65 16.18 -12.34
N GLU A 332 -15.83 15.30 -13.32
CA GLU A 332 -16.17 13.88 -13.07
C GLU A 332 -15.10 13.17 -12.22
N TYR A 333 -13.83 13.47 -12.45
CA TYR A 333 -12.72 12.92 -11.65
C TYR A 333 -12.81 13.39 -10.20
N ARG A 334 -13.05 14.68 -9.98
CA ARG A 334 -13.28 15.24 -8.63
C ARG A 334 -14.51 14.66 -7.95
N GLU A 335 -15.61 14.51 -8.67
CA GLU A 335 -16.85 13.90 -8.18
C GLU A 335 -16.62 12.44 -7.77
N THR A 336 -15.76 11.72 -8.49
CA THR A 336 -15.38 10.34 -8.15
C THR A 336 -14.57 10.27 -6.86
N GLU A 337 -13.63 11.19 -6.65
CA GLU A 337 -12.88 11.32 -5.39
C GLU A 337 -13.83 11.55 -4.21
N ILE A 338 -14.77 12.50 -4.36
CA ILE A 338 -15.77 12.82 -3.33
C ILE A 338 -16.69 11.62 -3.08
N THR A 339 -17.15 10.94 -4.12
CA THR A 339 -18.02 9.75 -3.99
C THR A 339 -17.30 8.62 -3.24
N MET A 340 -16.01 8.41 -3.54
CA MET A 340 -15.21 7.42 -2.83
C MET A 340 -15.04 7.79 -1.35
N ALA A 341 -14.79 9.08 -1.05
CA ALA A 341 -14.72 9.58 0.31
C ALA A 341 -16.05 9.39 1.05
N GLN A 342 -17.17 9.77 0.43
CA GLN A 342 -18.52 9.62 0.97
C GLN A 342 -18.80 8.16 1.33
N LYS A 343 -18.58 7.22 0.40
CA LYS A 343 -18.84 5.79 0.64
C LYS A 343 -18.02 5.23 1.80
N TYR A 344 -16.76 5.64 1.90
CA TYR A 344 -15.91 5.20 3.01
C TYR A 344 -16.41 5.74 4.36
N ILE A 345 -16.73 7.03 4.43
CA ILE A 345 -17.24 7.68 5.64
C ILE A 345 -18.60 7.11 6.02
N ASP A 346 -19.51 6.95 5.07
CA ASP A 346 -20.81 6.32 5.28
C ASP A 346 -20.65 4.92 5.85
N ASN A 347 -19.77 4.10 5.25
CA ASN A 347 -19.58 2.74 5.70
C ASN A 347 -19.04 2.69 7.14
N ALA A 348 -18.01 3.46 7.42
CA ALA A 348 -17.41 3.54 8.75
C ALA A 348 -18.40 4.06 9.81
N PHE A 349 -19.10 5.16 9.50
CA PHE A 349 -20.08 5.77 10.38
C PHE A 349 -21.28 4.85 10.62
N CYS A 350 -21.85 4.27 9.56
CA CYS A 350 -23.00 3.39 9.69
C CYS A 350 -22.62 2.12 10.45
N ALA A 351 -21.43 1.56 10.26
CA ALA A 351 -20.99 0.40 11.02
C ALA A 351 -20.89 0.73 12.52
N TRP A 352 -20.33 1.90 12.87
CA TRP A 352 -20.30 2.39 14.25
C TRP A 352 -21.72 2.60 14.82
N TYR A 353 -22.63 3.18 14.03
CA TYR A 353 -24.00 3.46 14.48
C TYR A 353 -24.84 2.20 14.68
N GLU A 354 -24.77 1.24 13.76
CA GLU A 354 -25.47 -0.05 13.84
C GLU A 354 -25.00 -0.91 15.03
N THR A 355 -23.81 -0.63 15.55
CA THR A 355 -23.20 -1.40 16.65
C THR A 355 -23.28 -0.69 18.01
N GLY A 356 -24.14 0.32 18.13
CA GLY A 356 -24.43 0.97 19.42
C GLY A 356 -23.93 2.40 19.54
N GLY A 357 -23.35 2.97 18.48
CA GLY A 357 -22.92 4.36 18.45
C GLY A 357 -24.02 5.35 18.83
N ASP A 358 -23.69 6.30 19.70
CA ASP A 358 -24.51 7.44 20.05
C ASP A 358 -23.63 8.64 20.44
N ILE A 359 -24.16 9.86 20.29
CA ILE A 359 -23.49 11.10 20.69
C ILE A 359 -24.45 11.86 21.60
N PRO A 360 -24.17 11.96 22.91
CA PRO A 360 -25.03 12.65 23.86
C PRO A 360 -25.39 14.07 23.40
N GLY A 361 -26.69 14.34 23.28
CA GLY A 361 -27.21 15.64 22.86
C GLY A 361 -27.17 15.93 21.35
N LEU A 362 -26.65 15.01 20.52
CA LEU A 362 -26.54 15.19 19.07
C LEU A 362 -27.15 14.03 18.27
N LEU A 363 -26.89 12.78 18.65
CA LEU A 363 -27.35 11.59 17.96
C LEU A 363 -27.79 10.54 18.97
N ALA A 364 -29.09 10.22 18.99
CA ALA A 364 -29.62 9.15 19.82
C ALA A 364 -29.22 7.78 19.25
N ARG A 365 -29.06 6.78 20.12
CA ARG A 365 -28.82 5.40 19.70
C ARG A 365 -29.95 4.90 18.80
N LYS A 366 -29.58 4.13 17.77
CA LYS A 366 -30.53 3.55 16.83
C LYS A 366 -31.56 2.66 17.52
N ALA A 367 -32.83 2.83 17.17
CA ALA A 367 -33.92 2.03 17.74
C ALA A 367 -33.73 0.52 17.42
N GLY A 368 -33.95 -0.33 18.42
CA GLY A 368 -33.82 -1.78 18.28
C GLY A 368 -32.41 -2.33 18.56
N ILE A 369 -31.41 -1.47 18.73
CA ILE A 369 -30.05 -1.87 19.11
C ILE A 369 -29.97 -2.03 20.64
N ASN A 370 -29.94 -3.29 21.11
CA ASN A 370 -29.82 -3.65 22.53
C ASN A 370 -28.41 -4.15 22.85
N THR A 371 -27.45 -3.23 22.92
CA THR A 371 -26.07 -3.51 23.32
C THR A 371 -25.55 -2.47 24.32
N ASN A 372 -24.57 -2.87 25.14
CA ASN A 372 -23.81 -1.97 26.01
C ASN A 372 -22.60 -1.35 25.29
N ASP A 373 -22.37 -1.72 24.04
CA ASP A 373 -21.31 -1.17 23.21
C ASP A 373 -21.60 0.30 22.85
N THR A 374 -20.54 1.06 22.59
CA THR A 374 -20.58 2.48 22.20
C THR A 374 -20.34 2.67 20.69
N GLY A 375 -20.48 1.58 19.93
CA GLY A 375 -20.25 1.52 18.49
C GLY A 375 -18.81 1.15 18.13
N ASN A 376 -18.67 0.42 17.02
CA ASN A 376 -17.41 -0.17 16.57
C ASN A 376 -16.94 0.38 15.23
N MET A 377 -15.63 0.66 15.17
CA MET A 377 -14.90 0.88 13.92
C MET A 377 -14.12 -0.40 13.59
N PHE A 378 -14.37 -1.00 12.43
CA PHE A 378 -13.79 -2.31 12.08
C PHE A 378 -12.45 -2.20 11.36
N GLU A 379 -11.64 -3.26 11.40
CA GLU A 379 -10.40 -3.38 10.62
C GLU A 379 -10.62 -3.35 9.11
N LYS A 380 -11.75 -3.91 8.66
CA LYS A 380 -12.13 -4.10 7.24
C LYS A 380 -13.66 -4.11 7.12
N PHE A 381 -14.16 -3.81 5.93
CA PHE A 381 -15.60 -3.71 5.67
C PHE A 381 -16.05 -4.59 4.51
N ASP A 382 -17.36 -4.87 4.43
CA ASP A 382 -17.98 -5.48 3.26
C ASP A 382 -18.13 -4.44 2.13
N ALA A 383 -17.55 -4.71 0.96
CA ALA A 383 -17.60 -3.83 -0.22
C ALA A 383 -19.00 -3.72 -0.85
N MET A 384 -19.87 -4.72 -0.65
CA MET A 384 -21.21 -4.77 -1.20
C MET A 384 -22.24 -4.09 -0.30
N HIS A 385 -22.07 -4.20 1.02
CA HIS A 385 -23.05 -3.75 2.00
C HIS A 385 -22.45 -2.73 2.97
N MET A 386 -22.97 -1.51 2.90
CA MET A 386 -22.62 -0.45 3.83
C MET A 386 -23.05 -0.79 5.27
N GLY A 387 -22.25 -0.34 6.23
CA GLY A 387 -22.47 -0.53 7.66
C GLY A 387 -22.09 -1.91 8.19
N ARG A 388 -21.39 -2.74 7.39
CA ARG A 388 -21.01 -4.10 7.78
C ARG A 388 -19.49 -4.27 7.82
N THR A 389 -19.03 -5.00 8.83
CA THR A 389 -17.66 -5.52 8.86
C THR A 389 -17.44 -6.51 7.73
N GLY A 390 -16.21 -6.61 7.24
CA GLY A 390 -15.80 -7.71 6.38
C GLY A 390 -15.60 -9.00 7.18
N GLU A 391 -15.35 -10.11 6.48
CA GLU A 391 -15.29 -11.47 7.03
C GLU A 391 -14.08 -12.25 6.49
N GLY A 392 -13.87 -13.50 6.92
CA GLY A 392 -12.84 -14.40 6.37
C GLY A 392 -11.42 -14.14 6.88
N GLY A 393 -10.51 -15.05 6.51
CA GLY A 393 -9.16 -15.15 7.04
C GLY A 393 -9.03 -16.05 8.26
N GLU A 394 -7.85 -15.99 8.89
CA GLU A 394 -7.45 -16.91 9.98
C GLU A 394 -8.05 -16.52 11.35
N TYR A 395 -8.69 -15.35 11.48
CA TYR A 395 -9.21 -14.82 12.74
C TYR A 395 -10.45 -13.93 12.55
N ASP A 396 -11.21 -13.75 13.64
CA ASP A 396 -12.40 -12.89 13.67
C ASP A 396 -12.05 -11.41 13.45
N PRO A 397 -12.91 -10.62 12.78
CA PRO A 397 -12.66 -9.20 12.54
C PRO A 397 -12.38 -8.40 13.82
N GLN A 398 -11.34 -7.57 13.79
CA GLN A 398 -10.94 -6.73 14.92
C GLN A 398 -11.64 -5.36 14.94
N VAL A 399 -11.77 -4.77 16.14
CA VAL A 399 -12.48 -3.50 16.39
C VAL A 399 -11.57 -2.37 16.91
N GLY A 400 -12.02 -1.13 16.75
CA GLY A 400 -11.35 0.13 17.13
C GLY A 400 -10.40 0.72 16.07
N PHE A 401 -10.23 0.06 14.93
CA PHE A 401 -8.92 -0.10 14.26
C PHE A 401 -8.21 1.19 13.79
N GLY A 402 -6.90 1.27 14.04
CA GLY A 402 -6.09 2.49 13.83
C GLY A 402 -6.07 3.06 12.41
N TRP A 403 -5.87 2.22 11.38
CA TRP A 403 -5.92 2.72 9.99
C TRP A 403 -7.32 3.18 9.59
N THR A 404 -8.37 2.65 10.20
CA THR A 404 -9.74 2.97 9.82
C THR A 404 -10.03 4.40 10.24
N ASN A 405 -9.66 4.68 11.49
CA ASN A 405 -9.78 6.01 12.07
C ASN A 405 -8.89 7.02 11.32
N GLY A 406 -7.65 6.62 10.99
CA GLY A 406 -6.72 7.48 10.25
C GLY A 406 -7.23 7.89 8.87
N VAL A 407 -7.74 6.92 8.09
CA VAL A 407 -8.28 7.18 6.75
C VAL A 407 -9.56 8.00 6.82
N ALA A 408 -10.44 7.74 7.78
CA ALA A 408 -11.65 8.54 7.99
C ALA A 408 -11.32 10.01 8.28
N ILE A 409 -10.40 10.26 9.22
CA ILE A 409 -9.97 11.63 9.58
C ILE A 409 -9.34 12.32 8.36
N TRP A 410 -8.49 11.63 7.62
CA TRP A 410 -7.85 12.19 6.43
C TRP A 410 -8.87 12.57 5.35
N LEU A 411 -9.82 11.68 5.01
CA LEU A 411 -10.86 11.97 4.03
C LEU A 411 -11.76 13.13 4.46
N MET A 412 -12.19 13.16 5.73
CA MET A 412 -12.98 14.28 6.26
C MET A 412 -12.21 15.61 6.19
N SER A 413 -10.90 15.60 6.42
CA SER A 413 -10.08 16.82 6.33
C SER A 413 -9.98 17.39 4.90
N LEU A 414 -10.14 16.55 3.89
CA LEU A 414 -10.04 16.93 2.48
C LEU A 414 -11.38 17.24 1.82
N TYR A 415 -12.42 16.52 2.23
CA TYR A 415 -13.71 16.50 1.55
C TYR A 415 -14.88 16.89 2.44
N GLY A 416 -14.67 17.19 3.73
CA GLY A 416 -15.74 17.40 4.71
C GLY A 416 -16.83 18.37 4.27
N ASP A 417 -16.48 19.48 3.61
CA ASP A 417 -17.43 20.48 3.11
C ASP A 417 -18.27 19.99 1.91
N SER A 418 -17.82 18.92 1.23
CA SER A 418 -18.51 18.26 0.13
C SER A 418 -19.28 16.99 0.54
N LEU A 419 -19.07 16.49 1.76
CA LEU A 419 -19.75 15.28 2.23
C LEU A 419 -21.19 15.58 2.67
N THR A 420 -22.07 14.61 2.47
CA THR A 420 -23.46 14.66 2.94
C THR A 420 -23.67 13.72 4.12
N THR A 421 -24.81 13.89 4.80
CA THR A 421 -25.23 13.03 5.91
C THR A 421 -25.31 11.56 5.48
N PRO A 422 -24.74 10.62 6.26
CA PRO A 422 -24.81 9.19 5.95
C PRO A 422 -26.25 8.66 5.86
N PRO A 423 -26.53 7.69 4.96
CA PRO A 423 -27.88 7.22 4.67
C PRO A 423 -28.52 6.35 5.77
N CYS A 424 -27.77 5.94 6.79
CA CYS A 424 -28.27 5.17 7.93
C CYS A 424 -28.90 6.04 9.04
N LEU A 425 -28.87 7.37 8.89
CA LEU A 425 -29.47 8.33 9.81
C LEU A 425 -30.94 8.61 9.54
#